data_AF-A0A081P0W7-F1
#
_entry.id   AF-A0A081P0W7-F1
#
_cell.length_a   1.000
_cell.length_b   1.000
_cell.length_c   1.000
_cell.angle_alpha   90.00
_cell.angle_beta   90.00
_cell.angle_gamma   90.00
#
_symmetry.space_group_name_H-M   'P 1'
#
loop_
_entity.id
_entity.type
_entity.pdbx_description
1 polymer ?
#
loop_
_entity_poly.entity_id
_entity_poly.type
_entity_poly.pdbx_seq_one_letter_code
_entity_poly.pdbx_strand_id
1 'polypeptide(L)' 'MPFGNIGIGGLLLIVIVLLLLFGPSKLPELGRAFGRTLSEFKESTRGLMSGDKDDNKPRDDKKA' A
#
# COMPACT_ATOMS: atom_id res chain seq x y z
N MET A 1 32.87 -14.63 10.43
CA MET A 1 32.39 -14.38 9.05
C MET A 1 31.64 -13.05 9.06
N PRO A 2 31.97 -12.06 8.21
CA PRO A 2 31.69 -10.64 8.47
C PRO A 2 30.30 -10.11 8.02
N PHE A 3 29.40 -10.96 7.52
CA PHE A 3 28.15 -10.49 6.88
C PHE A 3 26.84 -10.91 7.59
N GLY A 4 26.91 -11.45 8.81
CA GLY A 4 25.75 -12.01 9.49
C GLY A 4 24.69 -11.01 9.99
N ASN A 5 25.03 -9.72 10.10
CA ASN A 5 24.18 -8.71 10.76
C ASN A 5 23.93 -7.48 9.89
N ILE A 6 23.70 -7.67 8.59
CA ILE A 6 23.17 -6.62 7.71
C ILE A 6 21.69 -6.41 8.09
N GLY A 7 21.46 -5.87 9.29
CA GLY A 7 20.14 -5.51 9.80
C GLY A 7 19.67 -4.19 9.18
N ILE A 8 18.99 -3.39 9.98
CA ILE A 8 18.44 -2.08 9.56
C ILE A 8 19.51 -1.17 8.92
N GLY A 9 20.76 -1.24 9.38
CA GLY A 9 21.86 -0.43 8.82
C GLY A 9 22.17 -0.74 7.34
N GLY A 10 22.06 -2.00 6.91
CA GLY A 10 22.27 -2.36 5.52
C GLY A 10 21.10 -2.01 4.62
N LEU A 11 19.88 -2.17 5.12
CA LEU A 11 18.68 -1.71 4.42
C LEU A 11 18.74 -0.19 4.19
N LEU A 12 19.19 0.58 5.19
CA LEU A 12 19.34 2.03 5.07
C LEU A 12 20.36 2.41 3.99
N LEU A 13 21.48 1.70 3.89
CA LEU A 13 22.49 1.93 2.86
C LEU A 13 21.91 1.70 1.45
N ILE A 14 21.18 0.60 1.25
CA ILE A 14 20.50 0.31 -0.03
C ILE A 14 19.50 1.43 -0.37
N VAL A 15 18.70 1.86 0.60
CA VAL A 15 17.74 2.95 0.42
C VAL A 15 18.46 4.24 0.02
N ILE A 16 19.57 4.60 0.67
CA ILE A 16 20.36 5.78 0.31
C ILE A 16 20.86 5.69 -1.15
N VAL A 17 21.39 4.54 -1.57
CA VAL A 17 21.86 4.35 -2.96
C VAL A 17 20.70 4.49 -3.95
N LEU A 18 19.55 3.88 -3.66
CA LEU A 18 18.33 4.03 -4.48
C LEU A 18 17.83 5.47 -4.53
N LEU A 19 17.89 6.18 -3.41
CA LEU A 19 17.52 7.60 -3.31
C LEU A 19 18.48 8.49 -4.10
N LEU A 20 19.75 8.15 -4.22
CA LEU A 20 20.70 8.89 -5.07
C LEU A 20 20.43 8.67 -6.56
N LEU A 21 20.08 7.45 -6.96
CA LEU A 21 19.77 7.09 -8.36
C LEU A 21 18.41 7.67 -8.81
N PHE A 22 17.38 7.49 -8.00
CA PHE A 22 16.01 7.85 -8.36
C PHE A 22 15.56 9.20 -7.78
N GLY A 23 16.18 9.66 -6.70
CA GLY A 23 15.77 10.85 -5.97
C GLY A 23 14.73 10.56 -4.88
N PRO A 24 14.75 11.29 -3.74
CA PRO A 24 13.82 11.08 -2.62
C PRO A 24 12.37 11.43 -2.93
N SER A 25 12.13 12.24 -3.94
CA SER A 25 10.77 12.58 -4.36
C SER A 25 10.09 11.47 -5.16
N LYS A 26 10.85 10.55 -5.78
CA LYS A 26 10.28 9.51 -6.66
C LYS A 26 9.65 8.35 -5.91
N LEU A 27 10.24 7.91 -4.79
CA LEU A 27 9.62 6.86 -3.96
C LEU A 27 8.22 7.23 -3.44
N PRO A 28 7.96 8.42 -2.85
CA PRO A 28 6.62 8.80 -2.40
C PRO A 28 5.66 9.07 -3.58
N GLU A 29 6.16 9.57 -4.71
CA GLU A 29 5.36 9.77 -5.93
C GLU A 29 4.86 8.43 -6.48
N LEU A 30 5.76 7.44 -6.61
CA LEU A 30 5.44 6.06 -7.00
C LEU A 30 4.50 5.39 -5.99
N GLY A 31 4.75 5.54 -4.69
CA GLY A 31 3.89 4.99 -3.64
C GLY A 31 2.47 5.57 -3.66
N ARG A 32 2.30 6.86 -3.95
CA ARG A 32 0.99 7.48 -4.13
C ARG A 32 0.27 6.94 -5.36
N ALA A 33 0.97 6.81 -6.49
CA ALA A 33 0.40 6.25 -7.72
C ALA A 33 -0.03 4.79 -7.52
N PHE A 34 0.87 3.94 -7.02
CA PHE A 34 0.57 2.54 -6.70
C PHE A 34 -0.54 2.41 -5.66
N GLY A 35 -0.55 3.28 -4.64
CA GLY A 35 -1.56 3.27 -3.59
C GLY A 35 -2.97 3.56 -4.12
N ARG A 36 -3.11 4.48 -5.08
CA ARG A 36 -4.39 4.72 -5.76
C ARG A 36 -4.85 3.49 -6.54
N THR A 37 -3.96 2.91 -7.36
CA THR A 37 -4.26 1.68 -8.11
C THR A 37 -4.64 0.53 -7.18
N LEU A 38 -3.91 0.32 -6.09
CA LEU A 38 -4.20 -0.76 -5.15
C LEU A 38 -5.50 -0.52 -4.37
N SER A 39 -5.83 0.74 -4.06
CA SER A 39 -7.11 1.11 -3.43
C SER A 39 -8.29 0.80 -4.34
N GLU A 40 -8.22 1.19 -5.61
CA GLU A 40 -9.25 0.92 -6.61
C GLU A 40 -9.35 -0.59 -6.92
N PHE A 41 -8.21 -1.28 -7.00
CA PHE A 41 -8.15 -2.72 -7.17
C PHE A 41 -8.77 -3.46 -5.98
N LYS A 42 -8.49 -3.02 -4.75
CA LYS A 42 -9.11 -3.57 -3.53
C LYS A 42 -10.61 -3.39 -3.55
N GLU A 43 -11.11 -2.22 -3.93
CA GLU A 43 -12.54 -1.94 -3.95
C GLU A 43 -13.28 -2.77 -5.01
N SER A 44 -12.69 -2.85 -6.21
CA SER A 44 -13.20 -3.68 -7.30
C SER A 44 -13.18 -5.17 -6.93
N THR A 45 -12.07 -5.65 -6.38
CA THR A 45 -11.94 -7.05 -5.91
C THR A 45 -12.92 -7.35 -4.78
N ARG A 46 -13.18 -6.41 -3.89
CA ARG A 46 -14.15 -6.57 -2.81
C ARG A 46 -15.57 -6.67 -3.34
N GLY A 47 -15.95 -5.88 -4.35
CA GLY A 47 -17.23 -6.03 -5.05
C GLY A 47 -17.39 -7.40 -5.72
N LEU A 48 -16.32 -7.93 -6.30
CA LEU A 48 -16.31 -9.26 -6.92
C LEU A 48 -16.33 -10.40 -5.89
N MET A 49 -15.57 -10.29 -4.78
CA MET A 49 -15.56 -11.27 -3.68
C MET A 49 -16.86 -11.24 -2.86
N SER A 50 -17.51 -10.08 -2.75
CA SER A 50 -18.80 -9.94 -2.06
C SER A 50 -19.99 -10.40 -2.91
N GLY A 51 -19.78 -10.91 -4.14
CA GLY A 51 -20.81 -11.49 -5.00
C GLY A 51 -21.50 -12.76 -4.47
N ASP A 52 -21.28 -13.14 -3.20
CA ASP A 52 -21.96 -14.27 -2.53
C ASP A 52 -22.28 -14.00 -1.03
N LYS A 53 -21.96 -12.83 -0.45
CA LYS A 53 -22.32 -12.53 0.95
C LYS A 53 -22.76 -11.10 1.20
N ASP A 54 -24.00 -11.02 1.68
CA ASP A 54 -24.60 -9.98 2.50
C ASP A 54 -25.07 -8.69 1.81
N ASP A 55 -26.25 -8.82 1.22
CA ASP A 55 -27.37 -7.91 1.44
C ASP A 55 -27.69 -7.73 2.94
N ASN A 56 -26.81 -7.09 3.72
CA ASN A 56 -27.20 -6.58 5.04
C ASN A 56 -26.32 -5.41 5.50
N LYS A 57 -26.68 -4.21 5.08
CA LYS A 57 -26.44 -3.03 5.91
C LYS A 57 -27.78 -2.30 6.07
N PRO A 58 -28.36 -2.24 7.28
CA PRO A 58 -29.52 -1.40 7.54
C PRO A 58 -29.10 0.04 7.22
N ARG A 59 -29.90 0.72 6.39
CA ARG A 59 -29.83 2.16 6.30
C ARG A 59 -30.31 2.69 7.64
N ASP A 60 -29.41 3.34 8.37
CA ASP A 60 -29.71 3.98 9.64
C ASP A 60 -30.49 5.27 9.30
N ASP A 61 -31.78 5.08 9.06
CA ASP A 61 -32.77 6.13 8.78
C ASP A 61 -33.13 6.84 10.10
N LYS A 62 -32.16 7.41 10.81
CA LYS A 62 -32.44 8.27 11.96
C LYS A 62 -32.58 9.71 11.51
N LYS A 63 -33.73 10.00 10.90
CA LYS A 63 -34.29 11.36 10.88
C LYS A 63 -35.82 11.32 10.76
N ALA A 64 -36.50 11.18 11.89
CA ALA A 64 -37.84 11.71 12.16
C ALA A 64 -38.06 11.76 13.67
#